data_AF-A0AAN7RJR9-F1
#
_entry.id   AF-A0AAN7RJR9-F1
#
_cell.length_a   1.000
_cell.length_b   1.000
_cell.length_c   1.000
_cell.angle_alpha   90.00
_cell.angle_beta   90.00
_cell.angle_gamma   90.00
#
_symmetry.space_group_name_H-M   'P 1'
#
loop_
_entity.id
_entity.type
_entity.pdbx_description
1 polymer ?
#
loop_
_entity_poly.entity_id
_entity_poly.type
_entity_poly.pdbx_seq_one_letter_code
_entity_poly.pdbx_strand_id
1 'polypeptide(L)'
;MLAHFPVLMVAGCLVAEPIKEAFKVIPRADKEKPAERIMKGAIKRPATLQAIWVTSSNRRKHIATHLLNAARRSFCEGHELDPSQLAFSEPTSAGRALASSYMGSRLLLVYRAQ
;
A
#
# COMPACT_ATOMS: atom_id res chain seq x y z
N MET A 1 22.29 32.60 23.04
CA MET A 1 22.37 31.79 21.80
C MET A 1 21.47 30.57 22.04
N LEU A 2 20.21 30.61 21.62
CA LEU A 2 19.27 29.49 21.83
C LEU A 2 19.63 28.39 20.85
N ALA A 3 19.99 27.20 21.36
CA ALA A 3 20.18 26.02 20.54
C ALA A 3 18.85 25.69 19.85
N HIS A 4 18.80 25.81 18.53
CA HIS A 4 17.68 25.34 17.73
C HIS A 4 17.71 23.82 17.74
N PHE A 5 17.02 23.19 18.70
CA PHE A 5 16.77 21.75 18.64
C PHE A 5 15.95 21.47 17.37
N PRO A 6 16.42 20.59 16.46
CA PRO A 6 15.63 20.24 15.30
C PRO A 6 14.35 19.56 15.78
N VAL A 7 13.21 20.20 15.56
CA VAL A 7 11.91 19.56 15.74
C VAL A 7 11.83 18.46 14.69
N LEU A 8 11.94 17.21 15.12
CA LEU A 8 11.77 16.07 14.22
C LEU A 8 10.31 16.02 13.79
N MET A 9 10.07 16.23 12.49
CA MET A 9 8.73 16.14 11.90
C MET A 9 8.52 14.77 11.25
N VAL A 10 7.37 14.16 11.51
CA VAL A 10 6.96 12.93 10.81
C VAL A 10 6.52 13.29 9.38
N ALA A 11 7.36 12.96 8.40
CA ALA A 11 7.10 13.28 6.99
C ALA A 11 6.13 12.30 6.31
N GLY A 12 5.92 11.11 6.89
CA GLY A 12 5.01 10.07 6.40
C GLY A 12 4.77 8.96 7.42
N CYS A 13 3.69 8.20 7.23
CA CYS A 13 3.26 7.12 8.10
C CYS A 13 2.59 6.00 7.28
N LEU A 14 2.74 4.75 7.73
CA LEU A 14 2.10 3.57 7.16
C LEU A 14 1.59 2.68 8.30
N VAL A 15 0.35 2.21 8.18
CA VAL A 15 -0.27 1.25 9.10
C VAL A 15 -0.55 -0.03 8.33
N ALA A 16 -0.04 -1.15 8.84
CA ALA A 16 -0.23 -2.47 8.26
C ALA A 16 -0.76 -3.46 9.29
N GLU A 17 -1.69 -4.32 8.87
CA GLU A 17 -2.32 -5.34 9.71
C GLU A 17 -2.30 -6.72 9.04
N PRO A 18 -2.20 -7.81 9.81
CA PRO A 18 -2.26 -9.15 9.26
C PRO A 18 -3.70 -9.45 8.85
N ILE A 19 -3.88 -9.99 7.64
CA ILE A 19 -5.20 -10.43 7.18
C ILE A 19 -5.19 -11.91 6.83
N LYS A 20 -6.37 -12.53 6.97
CA LYS A 20 -6.57 -13.95 6.64
C LYS A 20 -6.82 -14.16 5.15
N GLU A 21 -7.44 -13.18 4.48
CA GLU A 21 -7.84 -13.27 3.08
C GLU A 21 -7.71 -11.90 2.38
N ALA A 22 -7.33 -11.89 1.11
CA ALA A 22 -7.30 -10.70 0.25
C ALA A 22 -7.90 -11.03 -1.12
N PHE A 23 -8.43 -10.01 -1.80
CA PHE A 23 -9.02 -10.16 -3.13
C PHE A 23 -8.21 -9.39 -4.18
N LYS A 24 -8.04 -10.01 -5.36
CA LYS A 24 -7.39 -9.34 -6.49
C LYS A 24 -8.40 -8.58 -7.32
N VAL A 25 -8.20 -7.27 -7.44
CA VAL A 25 -8.98 -6.39 -8.30
C VAL A 25 -8.20 -6.16 -9.59
N ILE A 26 -8.78 -6.58 -10.71
CA ILE A 26 -8.25 -6.34 -12.05
C ILE A 26 -9.02 -5.15 -12.63
N PRO A 27 -8.40 -3.95 -12.78
CA PRO A 27 -9.02 -2.91 -13.56
C PRO A 27 -9.07 -3.36 -15.02
N ARG A 28 -10.28 -3.46 -15.59
CA ARG A 28 -10.45 -3.74 -17.02
C ARG A 28 -9.95 -2.54 -17.83
N ALA A 29 -9.32 -2.83 -18.97
CA ALA A 29 -8.78 -1.83 -19.88
C ALA A 29 -9.86 -1.08 -20.68
N ASP A 30 -11.11 -1.53 -20.64
CA ASP A 30 -12.14 -1.09 -21.58
C ASP A 30 -13.11 -0.09 -20.95
N LYS A 31 -13.23 1.06 -21.62
CA LYS A 31 -14.19 2.11 -21.30
C LYS A 31 -15.58 1.67 -21.72
N GLU A 32 -16.29 0.93 -20.86
CA GLU A 32 -17.74 1.01 -20.69
C GLU A 32 -18.19 0.00 -19.62
N LYS A 33 -18.77 0.54 -18.53
CA LYS A 33 -19.32 -0.13 -17.32
C LYS A 33 -18.30 -0.73 -16.33
N PRO A 34 -18.25 -0.26 -15.06
CA PRO A 34 -17.34 -0.77 -14.05
C PRO A 34 -17.89 -2.08 -13.46
N ALA A 35 -17.66 -3.19 -14.14
CA ALA A 35 -17.81 -4.52 -13.53
C ALA A 35 -16.43 -5.00 -13.05
N GLU A 36 -16.12 -4.70 -11.79
CA GLU A 36 -14.95 -5.23 -11.05
C GLU A 36 -15.03 -6.77 -11.05
N ARG A 37 -14.05 -7.47 -11.64
CA ARG A 37 -13.90 -8.92 -11.47
C ARG A 37 -13.06 -9.18 -10.24
N ILE A 38 -13.71 -9.65 -9.17
CA ILE A 38 -13.07 -10.10 -7.94
C ILE A 38 -12.62 -11.56 -8.15
N MET A 39 -11.32 -11.80 -8.31
CA MET A 39 -10.77 -13.16 -8.22
C MET A 39 -10.38 -13.45 -6.78
N LYS A 40 -11.02 -14.46 -6.17
CA LYS A 40 -10.59 -15.02 -4.89
C LYS A 40 -9.31 -15.83 -5.14
N GLY A 41 -8.20 -15.36 -4.62
CA GLY A 41 -6.92 -16.06 -4.64
C GLY A 41 -6.44 -16.30 -3.22
N ALA A 42 -6.05 -17.54 -2.90
CA ALA A 42 -5.43 -17.84 -1.61
C ALA A 42 -4.00 -17.28 -1.59
N ILE A 43 -3.84 -16.09 -1.03
CA ILE A 43 -2.52 -15.49 -0.80
C ILE A 43 -2.02 -15.98 0.55
N LYS A 44 -0.86 -16.64 0.60
CA LYS A 44 -0.23 -17.02 1.87
C LYS A 44 0.32 -15.76 2.55
N ARG A 45 -0.02 -15.55 3.82
CA ARG A 45 0.46 -14.46 4.69
C ARG A 45 0.28 -13.03 4.10
N PRO A 46 -0.94 -12.61 3.73
CA PRO A 46 -1.15 -11.27 3.24
C PRO A 46 -1.07 -10.22 4.35
N ALA A 47 -0.61 -9.03 4.00
CA ALA A 47 -0.65 -7.84 4.86
C ALA A 47 -1.57 -6.79 4.23
N THR A 48 -2.49 -6.24 5.01
CA THR A 48 -3.32 -5.12 4.57
C THR A 48 -2.71 -3.81 5.02
N LEU A 49 -2.53 -2.92 4.07
CA LEU A 49 -2.17 -1.53 4.27
C LEU A 49 -3.46 -0.74 4.57
N GLN A 50 -3.74 -0.53 5.86
CA GLN A 50 -4.91 0.21 6.34
C GLN A 50 -4.82 1.69 5.96
N ALA A 51 -3.62 2.25 6.06
CA ALA A 51 -3.37 3.65 5.72
C ALA A 51 -1.92 3.84 5.28
N ILE A 52 -1.72 4.70 4.29
CA ILE A 52 -0.42 5.27 3.99
C ILE A 52 -0.58 6.77 3.71
N TRP A 53 0.28 7.56 4.32
CA TRP A 53 0.26 9.00 4.20
C TRP A 53 1.67 9.57 4.10
N VAL A 54 1.81 10.62 3.31
CA VAL A 54 3.01 11.45 3.20
C VAL A 54 2.57 12.90 3.11
N THR A 55 3.21 13.76 3.92
CA THR A 55 3.05 15.23 3.86
C THR A 55 3.13 15.74 2.42
N SER A 56 2.26 16.68 2.04
CA SER A 56 2.19 17.17 0.66
C SER A 56 3.53 17.69 0.12
N SER A 57 4.31 18.38 0.95
CA SER A 57 5.64 18.93 0.61
C SER A 57 6.74 17.87 0.43
N ASN A 58 6.50 16.63 0.84
CA ASN A 58 7.44 15.51 0.71
C ASN A 58 6.93 14.36 -0.17
N ARG A 59 5.80 14.56 -0.86
CA ARG A 59 5.35 13.63 -1.90
C ARG A 59 6.35 13.59 -3.05
N ARG A 60 6.34 12.48 -3.79
CA ARG A 60 7.23 12.22 -4.95
C ARG A 60 8.74 12.23 -4.63
N LYS A 61 9.12 12.18 -3.35
CA LYS A 61 10.50 11.97 -2.87
C LYS A 61 10.74 10.53 -2.38
N HIS A 62 10.02 9.57 -2.93
CA HIS A 62 10.11 8.12 -2.60
C HIS A 62 9.83 7.70 -1.14
N ILE A 63 9.37 8.60 -0.26
CA ILE A 63 9.05 8.27 1.14
C ILE A 63 8.04 7.13 1.24
N ALA A 64 6.94 7.19 0.47
CA ALA A 64 5.94 6.12 0.46
C ALA A 64 6.51 4.76 0.03
N THR A 65 7.40 4.76 -0.96
CA THR A 65 8.13 3.57 -1.42
C THR A 65 9.01 3.00 -0.30
N HIS A 66 9.73 3.85 0.43
CA HIS A 66 10.53 3.41 1.57
C HIS A 66 9.68 2.85 2.71
N LEU A 67 8.55 3.48 3.03
CA LEU A 67 7.60 2.96 4.02
C LEU A 67 7.09 1.56 3.64
N LEU A 68 6.74 1.36 2.36
CA LEU A 68 6.30 0.06 1.85
C LEU A 68 7.40 -1.01 1.91
N ASN A 69 8.64 -0.66 1.52
CA ASN A 69 9.77 -1.58 1.61
C ASN A 69 10.09 -1.95 3.06
N ALA A 70 10.06 -0.98 3.97
CA ALA A 70 10.26 -1.22 5.39
C ALA A 70 9.20 -2.18 5.93
N ALA A 71 7.92 -1.90 5.64
CA ALA A 71 6.81 -2.77 6.03
C ALA A 71 7.02 -4.19 5.50
N ARG A 72 7.31 -4.38 4.21
CA ARG A 72 7.54 -5.72 3.63
C ARG A 72 8.64 -6.51 4.34
N ARG A 73 9.72 -5.85 4.74
CA ARG A 73 10.88 -6.47 5.38
C ARG A 73 10.67 -6.75 6.87
N SER A 74 9.87 -5.94 7.55
CA SER A 74 9.69 -6.03 9.01
C SER A 74 8.40 -6.71 9.43
N PHE A 75 7.43 -6.89 8.52
CA PHE A 75 6.10 -7.36 8.88
C PHE A 75 6.06 -8.83 9.29
N CYS A 76 6.89 -9.67 8.67
CA CYS A 76 7.00 -11.10 9.00
C CYS A 76 8.47 -11.43 9.26
N GLU A 77 8.79 -11.81 10.50
CA GLU A 77 10.17 -12.12 10.88
C GLU A 77 10.76 -13.23 10.00
N GLY A 78 11.95 -12.99 9.47
CA GLY A 78 12.63 -13.92 8.56
C GLY A 78 11.99 -14.07 7.17
N HIS A 79 10.97 -13.26 6.82
CA HIS A 79 10.31 -13.35 5.52
C HIS A 79 9.93 -11.98 4.96
N GLU A 80 10.61 -11.54 3.89
CA GLU A 80 10.22 -10.35 3.16
C GLU A 80 8.97 -10.64 2.31
N LEU A 81 7.91 -9.87 2.53
CA LEU A 81 6.70 -9.96 1.71
C LEU A 81 6.99 -9.54 0.26
N ASP A 82 6.40 -10.20 -0.72
CA ASP A 82 6.36 -9.75 -2.12
C ASP A 82 5.37 -8.56 -2.27
N PRO A 83 5.55 -7.62 -3.22
CA PRO A 83 4.55 -6.57 -3.46
C PRO A 83 3.15 -7.11 -3.74
N SER A 84 3.05 -8.29 -4.34
CA SER A 84 1.79 -8.99 -4.58
C SER A 84 1.16 -9.62 -3.33
N GLN A 85 1.76 -9.48 -2.15
CA GLN A 85 1.16 -9.87 -0.87
C GLN A 85 0.62 -8.68 -0.07
N LEU A 86 0.80 -7.46 -0.59
CA LEU A 86 0.26 -6.25 0.02
C LEU A 86 -1.14 -5.95 -0.55
N ALA A 87 -2.14 -5.92 0.32
CA ALA A 87 -3.48 -5.48 -0.01
C ALA A 87 -3.70 -4.04 0.45
N PHE A 88 -4.33 -3.20 -0.37
CA PHE A 88 -4.69 -1.83 0.01
C PHE A 88 -6.17 -1.79 0.41
N SER A 89 -6.49 -1.25 1.59
CA SER A 89 -7.89 -1.00 1.96
C SER A 89 -8.40 0.24 1.22
N GLU A 90 -9.40 0.05 0.35
CA GLU A 90 -10.11 1.12 -0.37
C GLU A 90 -9.22 2.30 -0.83
N PRO A 91 -8.31 2.07 -1.80
CA PRO A 91 -7.32 3.07 -2.15
C PRO A 91 -7.96 4.32 -2.76
N THR A 92 -7.59 5.51 -2.26
CA THR A 92 -7.89 6.81 -2.89
C THR A 92 -7.28 6.89 -4.30
N SER A 93 -7.59 7.93 -5.09
CA SER A 93 -6.95 8.12 -6.41
C SER A 93 -5.42 8.19 -6.31
N ALA A 94 -4.90 8.89 -5.30
CA ALA A 94 -3.47 8.95 -5.00
C ALA A 94 -2.92 7.58 -4.54
N GLY A 95 -3.68 6.85 -3.71
CA GLY A 95 -3.35 5.49 -3.27
C GLY A 95 -3.25 4.51 -4.44
N ARG A 96 -4.19 4.57 -5.40
CA ARG A 96 -4.16 3.75 -6.62
C ARG A 96 -2.95 4.07 -7.49
N ALA A 97 -2.61 5.34 -7.65
CA ALA A 97 -1.43 5.76 -8.42
C ALA A 97 -0.13 5.29 -7.77
N LEU A 98 -0.02 5.42 -6.45
CA LEU A 98 1.11 4.90 -5.68
C LEU A 98 1.22 3.38 -5.84
N ALA A 99 0.13 2.65 -5.58
CA ALA A 99 0.12 1.19 -5.62
C ALA A 99 0.48 0.67 -7.01
N SER A 100 -0.07 1.27 -8.07
CA SER A 100 0.24 0.89 -9.45
C SER A 100 1.71 1.14 -9.80
N SER A 101 2.26 2.28 -9.36
CA SER A 101 3.67 2.61 -9.56
C SER A 101 4.58 1.68 -8.77
N TYR A 102 4.19 1.28 -7.56
CA TYR A 102 4.99 0.44 -6.68
C TYR A 102 5.02 -1.03 -7.13
N MET A 103 3.87 -1.56 -7.56
CA MET A 103 3.73 -2.94 -8.01
C MET A 103 4.21 -3.16 -9.45
N GLY A 104 4.52 -2.10 -10.20
CA GLY A 104 4.83 -2.19 -11.63
C GLY A 104 3.66 -2.74 -12.48
N SER A 105 2.44 -2.72 -11.92
CA SER A 105 1.24 -3.32 -12.52
C SER A 105 0.01 -2.49 -12.18
N ARG A 106 -0.97 -2.47 -13.07
CA ARG A 106 -2.29 -1.86 -12.77
C ARG A 106 -3.16 -2.77 -11.89
N LEU A 107 -2.73 -4.02 -11.68
CA LEU A 107 -3.45 -4.99 -10.87
C LEU A 107 -3.20 -4.70 -9.39
N LEU A 108 -4.26 -4.35 -8.66
CA LEU A 108 -4.18 -4.03 -7.24
C LEU A 108 -4.89 -5.11 -6.43
N LEU A 109 -4.29 -5.50 -5.32
CA LEU A 109 -5.01 -6.25 -4.30
C LEU A 109 -5.78 -5.26 -3.43
N VAL A 110 -7.09 -5.45 -3.34
CA VAL A 110 -7.95 -4.64 -2.49
C VAL A 110 -8.57 -5.54 -1.45
N TYR A 111 -8.44 -5.13 -0.19
CA TYR A 111 -9.16 -5.75 0.90
C TYR A 111 -10.47 -4.97 1.12
N ARG A 112 -11.60 -5.68 1.16
CA ARG A 112 -12.87 -5.16 1.70
C ARG A 112 -13.17 -5.94 2.97
N ALA A 113 -13.24 -5.25 4.10
CA ALA A 113 -13.87 -5.80 5.29
C ALA A 113 -15.36 -6.00 4.96
N GLN A 114 -15.88 -7.21 5.17
CA GLN A 114 -17.32 -7.46 5.13
C GLN A 114 -18.00 -6.89 6.36
#